data_AF-A0A534WEU3-F1
#
_entry.id   AF-A0A534WEU3-F1
#
_cell.length_a   1.000
_cell.length_b   1.000
_cell.length_c   1.000
_cell.angle_alpha   90.00
_cell.angle_beta   90.00
_cell.angle_gamma   90.00
#
_symmetry.space_group_name_H-M   'P 1'
#
loop_
_entity.id
_entity.type
_entity.pdbx_description
1 polymer ?
#
loop_
_entity_poly.entity_id
_entity_poly.type
_entity_poly.pdbx_seq_one_letter_code
_entity_poly.pdbx_strand_id
1 'polypeptide(L)'
;MAWLGVGNVEGNLQRASPRGGPGAEALVLRRGVVGSHLPPLEARVLTVHPGDTLILATDGIRRGFTEHLPRAVPPQRAADQILARYLSGTDDALVLVARYLGGSS
;
A
#
# COMPACT_ATOMS: atom_id res chain seq x y z
N MET A 1 4.56 -2.76 -12.42
CA MET A 1 3.48 -3.44 -11.68
C MET A 1 2.14 -3.05 -12.29
N ALA A 2 1.27 -4.02 -12.54
CA ALA A 2 -0.14 -3.75 -12.83
C ALA A 2 -0.93 -3.82 -11.52
N TRP A 3 -1.77 -2.82 -11.25
CA TRP A 3 -2.55 -2.68 -10.03
C TRP A 3 -4.04 -2.60 -10.36
N LEU A 4 -4.85 -3.37 -9.64
CA LEU A 4 -6.30 -3.26 -9.63
C LEU A 4 -6.78 -3.56 -8.22
N GLY A 5 -7.51 -2.62 -7.62
CA GLY A 5 -8.10 -2.78 -6.29
C GLY A 5 -9.60 -2.52 -6.33
N VAL A 6 -10.36 -3.33 -5.61
CA VAL A 6 -11.81 -3.18 -5.41
C VAL A 6 -12.09 -3.20 -3.92
N GLY A 7 -12.97 -2.31 -3.46
CA GLY A 7 -13.35 -2.22 -2.05
C GLY A 7 -12.58 -1.13 -1.30
N ASN A 8 -12.14 -1.47 -0.09
CA ASN A 8 -11.68 -0.51 0.93
C ASN A 8 -10.27 -0.80 1.49
N VAL A 9 -9.53 -1.75 0.93
CA VAL A 9 -8.13 -2.00 1.29
C VAL A 9 -7.25 -0.87 0.76
N GLU A 10 -6.67 -0.07 1.64
CA GLU A 10 -5.80 1.03 1.25
C GLU A 10 -4.48 0.49 0.69
N GLY A 11 -4.09 0.94 -0.50
CA GLY A 11 -2.81 0.62 -1.12
C GLY A 11 -1.95 1.88 -1.32
N ASN A 12 -0.66 1.78 -1.04
CA ASN A 12 0.30 2.88 -1.19
C ASN A 12 1.64 2.38 -1.75
N LEU A 13 2.18 3.08 -2.74
CA LEU A 13 3.51 2.86 -3.27
C LEU A 13 4.46 3.98 -2.80
N GLN A 14 5.27 3.69 -1.79
CA GLN A 14 6.28 4.60 -1.27
C GLN A 14 7.55 4.53 -2.13
N ARG A 15 7.95 5.66 -2.73
CA ARG A 15 9.11 5.73 -3.63
C ARG A 15 10.45 5.67 -2.88
N ALA A 16 11.46 4.97 -3.39
CA ALA A 16 12.79 4.91 -2.76
C ALA A 16 13.45 6.30 -2.64
N SER A 17 13.30 7.12 -3.69
CA SER A 17 13.77 8.51 -3.76
C SER A 17 12.68 9.38 -4.39
N PRO A 18 12.27 10.49 -3.76
CA PRO A 18 11.32 11.43 -4.36
C PRO A 18 12.05 12.33 -5.36
N ARG A 19 12.52 11.80 -6.49
CA ARG A 19 13.03 12.66 -7.57
C ARG A 19 11.83 13.17 -8.38
N GLY A 20 11.42 14.41 -8.11
CA GLY A 20 10.45 15.15 -8.93
C GLY A 20 8.97 14.81 -8.70
N GLY A 21 8.59 14.16 -7.60
CA GLY A 21 7.20 13.82 -7.31
C GLY A 21 6.93 13.47 -5.83
N PRO A 22 5.66 13.25 -5.45
CA PRO A 22 5.30 12.86 -4.10
C PRO A 22 6.03 11.59 -3.71
N GLY A 23 6.56 11.55 -2.49
CA GLY A 23 7.29 10.38 -2.01
C GLY A 23 6.43 9.13 -1.79
N ALA A 24 5.11 9.24 -1.93
CA ALA A 24 4.16 8.15 -1.79
C ALA A 24 3.02 8.35 -2.78
N GLU A 25 2.61 7.29 -3.47
CA GLU A 25 1.53 7.30 -4.44
C GLU A 25 0.39 6.40 -3.96
N ALA A 26 -0.79 6.98 -3.73
CA ALA A 26 -1.97 6.22 -3.34
C ALA A 26 -2.46 5.37 -4.53
N LEU A 27 -2.63 4.07 -4.30
CA LEU A 27 -3.10 3.14 -5.31
C LEU A 27 -4.62 3.18 -5.35
N VAL A 28 -5.16 3.58 -6.51
CA VAL A 28 -6.60 3.81 -6.67
C VAL A 28 -7.39 2.51 -6.52
N LEU A 29 -8.47 2.58 -5.74
CA LEU A 29 -9.47 1.53 -5.61
C LEU A 29 -10.73 1.88 -6.40
N ARG A 30 -11.46 0.85 -6.83
CA ARG A 30 -12.81 0.97 -7.37
C ARG A 30 -13.82 0.62 -6.27
N ARG A 31 -14.88 1.42 -6.13
CA ARG A 31 -15.99 1.08 -5.23
C ARG A 31 -16.70 -0.16 -5.75
N GLY A 32 -16.81 -1.19 -4.92
CA GLY A 32 -17.44 -2.46 -5.27
C GLY A 32 -17.06 -3.54 -4.27
N VAL A 33 -17.62 -4.73 -4.44
CA VAL A 33 -17.32 -5.92 -3.65
C VAL A 33 -17.14 -7.10 -4.60
N VAL A 34 -15.99 -7.76 -4.52
CA VAL A 34 -15.71 -8.96 -5.32
C VAL A 34 -16.71 -10.05 -4.98
N GLY A 35 -17.29 -10.69 -6.01
CA GLY A 35 -18.35 -11.70 -5.84
C GLY A 35 -19.76 -11.13 -5.63
N SER A 36 -19.92 -9.80 -5.63
CA SER A 36 -21.21 -9.11 -5.58
C SER A 36 -21.27 -8.09 -6.73
N HIS A 37 -21.26 -6.79 -6.43
CA HIS A 37 -21.25 -5.73 -7.44
C HIS A 37 -19.82 -5.31 -7.81
N LEU A 38 -19.45 -5.58 -9.07
CA LEU A 38 -18.19 -5.13 -9.67
C LEU A 38 -18.47 -4.03 -10.70
N PRO A 39 -17.91 -2.82 -10.54
CA PRO A 39 -17.95 -1.82 -11.60
C PRO A 39 -17.03 -2.25 -12.75
N PRO A 40 -17.04 -1.55 -13.89
CA PRO A 40 -16.01 -1.71 -14.92
C PRO A 40 -14.61 -1.57 -14.30
N LEU A 41 -13.77 -2.58 -14.54
CA LEU A 41 -12.43 -2.68 -13.95
C LEU A 41 -11.38 -2.31 -14.99
N GLU A 42 -10.49 -1.39 -14.61
CA GLU A 42 -9.35 -0.99 -15.43
C GLU A 42 -8.12 -0.97 -14.53
N ALA A 43 -7.10 -1.74 -14.91
CA ALA A 43 -5.85 -1.79 -14.17
C ALA A 43 -5.04 -0.51 -14.40
N ARG A 44 -4.39 -0.03 -13.35
CA ARG A 44 -3.36 1.02 -13.44
C ARG A 44 -2.00 0.36 -13.59
N VAL A 45 -1.19 0.85 -14.52
CA VAL A 45 0.19 0.39 -14.71
C VAL A 45 1.13 1.42 -14.11
N LEU A 46 1.95 0.98 -13.15
CA LEU A 46 2.95 1.81 -12.48
C LEU A 46 4.34 1.23 -12.67
N THR A 47 5.31 2.08 -13.02
CA THR A 47 6.73 1.74 -12.96
C THR A 47 7.13 1.58 -11.49
N VAL A 48 7.88 0.51 -11.18
CA VAL A 48 8.41 0.24 -9.84
C VAL A 48 9.93 0.18 -9.94
N HIS A 49 10.61 0.90 -9.07
CA HIS A 49 12.08 0.96 -9.04
C HIS A 49 12.63 0.23 -7.81
N PRO A 50 13.85 -0.32 -7.88
CA PRO A 50 14.50 -0.89 -6.71
C PRO A 50 14.48 0.09 -5.52
N GLY A 51 14.09 -0.41 -4.36
CA GLY A 51 13.87 0.35 -3.12
C GLY A 51 12.43 0.83 -2.91
N ASP A 52 11.57 0.84 -3.95
CA ASP A 52 10.16 1.19 -3.78
C ASP A 52 9.47 0.18 -2.85
N THR A 53 8.59 0.68 -1.98
CA THR A 53 7.90 -0.12 -0.96
C THR A 53 6.39 -0.04 -1.17
N LEU A 54 5.76 -1.19 -1.42
CA LEU A 54 4.31 -1.37 -1.48
C LEU A 54 3.79 -1.62 -0.06
N ILE A 55 2.75 -0.89 0.34
CA ILE A 55 2.05 -1.07 1.61
C ILE A 55 0.57 -1.26 1.31
N LEU A 56 -0.01 -2.34 1.83
CA LEU A 56 -1.45 -2.61 1.78
C LEU A 56 -1.98 -2.72 3.20
N ALA A 57 -3.15 -2.15 3.46
CA ALA A 57 -3.78 -2.18 4.78
C ALA A 57 -5.31 -2.37 4.67
N THR A 58 -5.88 -3.24 5.49
CA THR A 58 -7.35 -3.37 5.63
C THR A 58 -7.94 -2.16 6.35
N ASP A 59 -9.27 -2.03 6.37
CA ASP A 59 -10.01 -0.99 7.09
C ASP A 59 -9.97 -1.13 8.62
N GLY A 60 -9.52 -2.28 9.15
CA GLY A 60 -9.03 -2.41 10.52
C GLY A 60 -7.81 -1.54 10.86
N ILE A 61 -7.20 -0.89 9.85
CA ILE A 61 -6.10 0.07 10.00
C ILE A 61 -6.60 1.49 9.68
N ARG A 62 -6.43 2.41 10.62
CA ARG A 62 -6.71 3.84 10.45
C ARG A 62 -5.83 4.42 9.34
N ARG A 63 -6.43 5.27 8.50
CA ARG A 63 -5.76 5.97 7.40
C ARG A 63 -4.59 6.85 7.88
N GLY A 64 -3.73 7.25 6.95
CA GLY A 64 -2.58 8.14 7.24
C GLY A 64 -1.36 7.41 7.81
N PHE A 65 -1.35 6.06 7.76
CA PHE A 65 -0.25 5.24 8.25
C PHE A 65 1.08 5.43 7.50
N THR A 66 1.05 6.07 6.32
CA THR A 66 2.24 6.34 5.51
C THR A 66 2.88 7.70 5.75
N GLU A 67 2.21 8.63 6.43
CA GLU A 67 2.69 10.01 6.63
C GLU A 67 4.00 10.07 7.42
N HIS A 68 4.19 9.14 8.36
CA HIS A 68 5.29 9.15 9.31
C HIS A 68 6.16 7.89 9.26
N LEU A 69 6.01 7.04 8.23
CA LEU A 69 6.77 5.80 8.11
C LEU A 69 8.10 6.05 7.38
N PRO A 70 9.26 5.92 8.05
CA PRO A 70 10.55 6.16 7.41
C PRO A 70 10.85 5.09 6.34
N ARG A 71 11.30 5.53 5.17
CA ARG A 71 11.57 4.66 3.99
C ARG A 71 12.60 3.56 4.25
N ALA A 72 13.54 3.79 5.16
CA ALA A 72 14.62 2.84 5.44
C ALA A 72 14.20 1.68 6.36
N VAL A 73 13.00 1.72 6.94
CA VAL A 73 12.54 0.68 7.87
C VAL A 73 12.40 -0.66 7.12
N PRO A 74 12.92 -1.78 7.66
CA PRO A 74 12.69 -3.11 7.08
C PRO A 74 11.20 -3.45 6.97
N PRO A 75 10.74 -4.15 5.91
CA PRO A 75 9.32 -4.38 5.66
C PRO A 75 8.52 -4.92 6.86
N GLN A 76 9.03 -5.96 7.53
CA GLN A 76 8.35 -6.53 8.70
C GLN A 76 8.21 -5.50 9.83
N ARG A 77 9.29 -4.79 10.17
CA ARG A 77 9.24 -3.74 11.21
C ARG A 77 8.29 -2.61 10.85
N ALA A 78 8.17 -2.28 9.56
CA ALA A 78 7.20 -1.29 9.10
C ALA A 78 5.76 -1.79 9.31
N ALA A 79 5.47 -3.05 8.98
CA ALA A 79 4.16 -3.65 9.24
C ALA A 79 3.82 -3.64 10.73
N ASP A 80 4.76 -4.05 11.58
CA ASP A 80 4.59 -4.07 13.04
C ASP A 80 4.32 -2.65 13.59
N GLN A 81 5.04 -1.64 13.10
CA GLN A 81 4.84 -0.24 13.49
C GLN A 81 3.48 0.31 13.06
N ILE A 82 3.03 -0.02 11.85
CA ILE A 82 1.71 0.38 11.36
C ILE A 82 0.63 -0.26 12.24
N LEU A 83 0.70 -1.57 12.46
CA LEU A 83 -0.25 -2.28 13.34
C LEU A 83 -0.28 -1.66 14.74
N ALA A 84 0.88 -1.50 15.38
CA ALA A 84 0.93 -0.99 16.75
C ALA A 84 0.35 0.43 16.92
N ARG A 85 0.39 1.27 15.88
CA ARG A 85 -0.01 2.70 15.96
C ARG A 85 -1.37 2.99 15.34
N TYR A 86 -1.79 2.21 14.36
CA TYR A 86 -2.94 2.53 13.51
C TYR A 86 -4.08 1.52 13.61
N LEU A 87 -4.03 0.51 14.48
CA LEU A 87 -5.21 -0.32 14.77
C LEU A 87 -6.45 0.56 15.03
N SER A 88 -7.55 0.24 14.36
CA SER A 88 -8.86 0.88 14.60
C SER A 88 -9.46 0.40 15.91
N GLY A 89 -9.19 -0.85 16.29
CA GLY A 89 -9.78 -1.53 17.44
C GLY A 89 -11.22 -2.00 17.22
N THR A 90 -11.76 -1.85 16.01
CA THR A 90 -13.17 -2.11 15.69
C THR A 90 -13.37 -3.19 14.62
N ASP A 91 -12.30 -3.61 13.94
CA ASP A 91 -12.34 -4.60 12.86
C ASP A 91 -11.01 -5.35 12.76
N ASP A 92 -10.99 -6.45 12.01
CA ASP A 92 -9.81 -7.25 11.75
C ASP A 92 -8.76 -6.46 10.95
N ALA A 93 -7.52 -6.53 11.44
CA ALA A 93 -6.44 -5.70 10.96
C ALA A 93 -5.33 -6.52 10.29
N LEU A 94 -5.03 -6.19 9.05
CA LEU A 94 -3.91 -6.77 8.31
C LEU A 94 -3.12 -5.67 7.61
N VAL A 95 -1.80 -5.77 7.69
CA VAL A 95 -0.85 -4.91 6.97
C VAL A 95 0.13 -5.80 6.22
N LEU A 96 0.28 -5.55 4.91
CA LEU A 96 1.35 -6.13 4.10
C LEU A 96 2.31 -5.03 3.69
N VAL A 97 3.61 -5.28 3.91
CA VAL A 97 4.68 -4.39 3.43
C VAL A 97 5.65 -5.21 2.59
N ALA A 98 5.91 -4.77 1.37
CA ALA A 98 6.84 -5.41 0.45
C ALA A 98 7.79 -4.37 -0.16
N ARG A 99 9.09 -4.61 -0.09
CA ARG A 99 10.10 -3.77 -0.77
C ARG A 99 10.59 -4.47 -2.02
N TYR A 100 10.48 -3.80 -3.15
CA TYR A 100 11.06 -4.30 -4.40
C TYR A 100 12.58 -4.07 -4.37
N LEU A 101 13.36 -5.14 -4.49
CA LEU A 101 14.83 -5.05 -4.45
C LEU A 101 15.47 -4.98 -5.84
N GLY A 102 14.66 -5.04 -6.91
CA GLY A 102 15.16 -5.32 -8.26
C GLY A 102 15.21 -6.82 -8.54
N GLY A 103 15.47 -7.18 -9.80
CA GLY A 103 15.97 -8.50 -10.14
C GLY A 103 17.49 -8.45 -10.18
N SER A 104 18.16 -9.47 -9.66
CA SER A 104 19.51 -9.79 -10.11
C SER A 104 19.39 -10.25 -11.56
N SER A 105 19.72 -9.35 -12.49
CA SER A 105 20.10 -9.76 -13.84
C SER A 105 21.42 -10.51 -13.80
#